data_AF-A0A517T3C3-F1
#
_entry.id   AF-A0A517T3C3-F1
#
_cell.length_a   1.000
_cell.length_b   1.000
_cell.length_c   1.000
_cell.angle_alpha   90.00
_cell.angle_beta   90.00
_cell.angle_gamma   90.00
#
_symmetry.space_group_name_H-M   'P 1'
#
loop_
_entity.id
_entity.type
_entity.pdbx_description
1 polymer ?
#
loop_
_entity_poly.entity_id
_entity_poly.type
_entity_poly.pdbx_seq_one_letter_code
_entity_poly.pdbx_strand_id
1 'polypeptide(L)'
;MDSEQQKSEELTPEQKAAALEETAIDDMSSAKPRPLESDTTVENEDPESSDGEDFQSAETIVSGISVDSGLRDTQEIQFDGLPGSGIPEGDTDFAVLDPERIASGRSSRGKSSERKEKQSVTTTDAGEPHGVSRGAFLAVLVFASIASALCLVLGYLFLTTKAHQLESLPDVVPAMDEDGNISRIIVDPNAELPFGHTLKLGESKRFGDLLVKPVRVTREPLSFAHFSGDGKKKRPPAGEALKLWLELEHVGNGPAFAPLDDALLFYRATDTVNGFRQRANNFLVEKDKQSDWHDMVFMYDHAINSEWTLADQNLGEPLPAGESLTTYVPTETEVTNDLAGPLLWRLHLRKGIAPNGWGVTTLVDVTFDADEIEEAS
;
A
#
# COMPACT_ATOMS: atom_id res chain seq x y z
N MET A 1 -68.43 -32.95 -47.17
CA MET A 1 -67.54 -34.09 -47.48
C MET A 1 -66.60 -33.54 -48.53
N ASP A 2 -65.44 -32.96 -48.20
CA ASP A 2 -64.52 -33.27 -47.13
C ASP A 2 -63.94 -32.03 -46.44
N SER A 3 -63.49 -32.28 -45.22
CA SER A 3 -62.96 -31.36 -44.23
C SER A 3 -61.44 -31.41 -44.24
N GLU A 4 -60.78 -30.26 -44.37
CA GLU A 4 -59.36 -30.10 -44.01
C GLU A 4 -59.21 -28.99 -42.97
N GLN A 5 -58.81 -29.42 -41.78
CA GLN A 5 -58.43 -28.59 -40.65
C GLN A 5 -57.02 -28.04 -40.89
N GLN A 6 -56.86 -26.71 -40.87
CA GLN A 6 -55.56 -26.08 -40.74
C GLN A 6 -55.16 -26.04 -39.26
N LYS A 7 -54.07 -26.75 -38.96
CA LYS A 7 -53.36 -26.79 -37.68
C LYS A 7 -52.34 -25.65 -37.68
N SER A 8 -52.54 -24.65 -36.83
CA SER A 8 -51.56 -23.59 -36.56
C SER A 8 -50.49 -24.12 -35.61
N GLU A 9 -49.26 -24.28 -36.10
CA GLU A 9 -48.09 -24.56 -35.28
C GLU A 9 -47.59 -23.27 -34.61
N GLU A 10 -47.44 -23.35 -33.30
CA GLU A 10 -46.98 -22.28 -32.43
C GLU A 10 -45.44 -22.32 -32.39
N LEU A 11 -44.78 -21.32 -32.99
CA LEU A 11 -43.32 -21.18 -33.01
C LEU A 11 -42.76 -20.97 -31.60
N THR A 12 -41.67 -21.66 -31.26
CA THR A 12 -41.01 -21.55 -29.96
C THR A 12 -40.28 -20.21 -29.81
N PRO A 13 -40.05 -19.71 -28.58
CA PRO A 13 -39.38 -18.44 -28.32
C PRO A 13 -37.97 -18.35 -28.95
N GLU A 14 -37.25 -19.46 -29.05
CA GLU A 14 -35.93 -19.53 -29.71
C GLU A 14 -35.99 -19.29 -31.22
N GLN A 15 -37.07 -19.68 -31.90
CA GLN A 15 -37.23 -19.43 -33.34
C GLN A 15 -37.65 -17.99 -33.65
N LYS A 16 -38.20 -17.26 -32.68
CA LYS A 16 -38.45 -15.81 -32.80
C LYS A 16 -37.19 -14.96 -32.58
N ALA A 17 -36.19 -15.46 -31.86
CA ALA A 17 -34.93 -14.74 -31.62
C ALA A 17 -34.00 -14.73 -32.85
N ALA A 18 -34.01 -15.80 -33.66
CA ALA A 18 -33.17 -15.89 -34.86
C ALA A 18 -33.69 -15.11 -36.09
N ALA A 19 -34.93 -14.61 -36.06
CA ALA A 19 -35.54 -13.87 -37.17
C ALA A 19 -35.38 -12.33 -37.04
N LEU A 20 -34.67 -11.85 -36.02
CA LEU A 20 -34.49 -10.42 -35.73
C LEU A 20 -33.07 -9.90 -36.00
N GLU A 21 -32.15 -10.74 -36.49
CA GLU A 21 -30.76 -10.36 -36.73
C GLU A 21 -30.37 -10.22 -38.22
N GLU A 22 -31.29 -10.44 -39.17
CA GLU A 22 -30.99 -10.45 -40.61
C GLU A 22 -31.72 -9.36 -41.43
N THR A 23 -32.03 -8.21 -40.82
CA THR A 23 -32.57 -7.04 -41.57
C THR A 23 -32.10 -5.69 -41.01
N ALA A 24 -30.85 -5.32 -41.29
CA ALA A 24 -30.39 -3.93 -41.35
C ALA A 24 -29.10 -3.84 -42.20
N ILE A 25 -29.23 -3.67 -43.53
CA ILE A 25 -28.90 -2.43 -44.26
C ILE A 25 -27.38 -2.15 -44.21
N ASP A 26 -26.53 -2.36 -45.21
CA ASP A 26 -26.65 -2.30 -46.68
C ASP A 26 -27.39 -1.07 -47.23
N ASP A 27 -26.86 0.12 -46.92
CA ASP A 27 -27.00 1.32 -47.77
C ASP A 27 -25.98 2.39 -47.32
N MET A 28 -24.96 2.67 -48.15
CA MET A 28 -24.20 3.93 -48.27
C MET A 28 -22.91 3.68 -49.07
N SER A 29 -23.07 3.29 -50.33
CA SER A 29 -22.02 3.32 -51.37
C SER A 29 -22.44 4.30 -52.45
N SER A 30 -21.99 5.56 -52.36
CA SER A 30 -21.51 6.39 -53.47
C SER A 30 -21.40 7.86 -53.07
N ALA A 31 -20.18 8.32 -52.80
CA ALA A 31 -19.86 9.75 -52.82
C ALA A 31 -18.52 9.94 -53.53
N LYS A 32 -18.64 10.45 -54.76
CA LYS A 32 -17.58 10.81 -55.69
C LYS A 32 -16.86 12.07 -55.18
N PRO A 33 -15.52 12.12 -55.12
CA PRO A 33 -14.81 13.34 -54.72
C PRO A 33 -14.87 14.39 -55.83
N ARG A 34 -15.27 15.62 -55.49
CA ARG A 34 -15.06 16.82 -56.32
C ARG A 34 -13.78 17.51 -55.87
N PRO A 35 -12.98 18.07 -56.81
CA PRO A 35 -11.80 18.84 -56.50
C PRO A 35 -12.19 20.25 -56.04
N LEU A 36 -11.53 20.74 -55.00
CA LEU A 36 -11.55 22.16 -54.63
C LEU A 36 -10.21 22.76 -55.05
N GLU A 37 -10.25 23.53 -56.15
CA GLU A 37 -9.32 24.59 -56.47
C GLU A 37 -9.93 25.93 -56.03
N SER A 38 -9.18 26.70 -55.25
CA SER A 38 -9.20 28.17 -55.13
C SER A 38 -8.23 28.48 -53.99
N ASP A 39 -6.97 28.82 -54.23
CA ASP A 39 -6.49 30.10 -54.77
C ASP A 39 -7.12 31.30 -54.02
N THR A 40 -6.39 31.81 -53.04
CA THR A 40 -6.49 33.22 -52.62
C THR A 40 -5.17 33.64 -52.01
N THR A 41 -4.43 34.38 -52.83
CA THR A 41 -3.30 35.25 -52.50
C THR A 41 -3.88 36.55 -51.93
N VAL A 42 -3.43 36.98 -50.74
CA VAL A 42 -3.51 38.36 -50.22
C VAL A 42 -2.30 38.52 -49.30
N GLU A 43 -1.19 39.06 -49.82
CA GLU A 43 -0.78 40.47 -49.71
C GLU A 43 -0.52 40.96 -48.28
N ASN A 44 0.77 41.04 -48.00
CA ASN A 44 1.46 41.98 -47.09
C ASN A 44 0.69 43.28 -46.81
N GLU A 45 0.56 43.64 -45.53
CA GLU A 45 0.78 45.01 -45.05
C GLU A 45 1.26 44.95 -43.59
N ASP A 46 2.55 45.22 -43.36
CA ASP A 46 3.02 45.91 -42.16
C ASP A 46 2.64 47.39 -42.29
N PRO A 47 2.26 48.07 -41.20
CA PRO A 47 3.13 49.18 -40.78
C PRO A 47 3.28 49.36 -39.27
N GLU A 48 4.56 49.57 -38.91
CA GLU A 48 5.10 50.61 -38.03
C GLU A 48 4.39 51.03 -36.72
N SER A 49 5.20 50.93 -35.66
CA SER A 49 5.49 51.96 -34.64
C SER A 49 4.35 52.51 -33.77
N SER A 50 4.48 52.25 -32.47
CA SER A 50 4.30 53.32 -31.47
C SER A 50 5.12 52.98 -30.23
N ASP A 51 5.98 53.93 -29.88
CA ASP A 51 6.56 54.19 -28.57
C ASP A 51 5.52 53.93 -27.45
N GLY A 52 5.82 53.38 -26.29
CA GLY A 52 6.96 53.64 -25.42
C GLY A 52 6.41 54.40 -24.22
N GLU A 53 6.17 53.73 -23.08
CA GLU A 53 6.09 54.39 -21.78
C GLU A 53 6.64 53.48 -20.67
N ASP A 54 7.65 54.03 -20.00
CA ASP A 54 8.17 53.65 -18.71
C ASP A 54 7.05 53.56 -17.66
N PHE A 55 7.06 52.52 -16.83
CA PHE A 55 6.60 52.66 -15.45
C PHE A 55 7.60 52.04 -14.48
N GLN A 56 8.24 52.96 -13.75
CA GLN A 56 9.11 52.72 -12.63
C GLN A 56 8.33 52.15 -11.43
N SER A 57 9.01 51.23 -10.74
CA SER A 57 9.12 51.10 -9.29
C SER A 57 8.02 51.70 -8.40
N ALA A 58 7.36 50.81 -7.64
CA ALA A 58 6.85 51.16 -6.32
C ALA A 58 6.99 49.95 -5.38
N GLU A 59 8.07 49.95 -4.59
CA GLU A 59 8.06 49.36 -3.27
C GLU A 59 6.98 50.06 -2.43
N THR A 60 6.12 49.31 -1.75
CA THR A 60 5.41 49.79 -0.56
C THR A 60 5.19 48.62 0.39
N ILE A 61 6.00 48.65 1.44
CA ILE A 61 5.80 47.97 2.72
C ILE A 61 4.62 48.65 3.41
N VAL A 62 3.54 47.89 3.72
CA VAL A 62 2.66 48.22 4.85
C VAL A 62 2.29 46.93 5.58
N SER A 63 2.59 46.98 6.88
CA SER A 63 2.31 46.00 7.92
C SER A 63 0.83 45.71 8.14
N GLY A 64 0.56 44.51 8.63
CA GLY A 64 -0.33 44.34 9.78
C GLY A 64 -1.78 43.99 9.46
N ILE A 65 -2.06 42.70 9.33
CA ILE A 65 -3.37 42.14 9.71
C ILE A 65 -3.11 40.87 10.53
N SER A 66 -3.35 41.00 11.84
CA SER A 66 -3.61 39.87 12.73
C SER A 66 -5.02 39.36 12.48
N VAL A 67 -5.17 38.05 12.20
CA VAL A 67 -6.42 37.29 12.37
C VAL A 67 -6.00 36.01 13.08
N ASP A 68 -6.05 36.03 14.40
CA ASP A 68 -7.12 35.45 15.21
C ASP A 68 -7.22 33.93 15.03
N SER A 69 -6.62 33.25 16.00
CA SER A 69 -6.57 31.80 16.17
C SER A 69 -7.87 31.35 16.81
N GLY A 70 -8.88 31.16 15.96
CA GLY A 70 -10.13 30.51 16.35
C GLY A 70 -9.93 29.02 16.49
N LEU A 71 -9.78 28.56 17.73
CA LEU A 71 -10.06 27.19 18.16
C LEU A 71 -11.39 26.73 17.54
N ARG A 72 -11.36 25.59 16.84
CA ARG A 72 -12.56 24.79 16.58
C ARG A 72 -12.33 23.36 17.03
N ASP A 73 -12.99 23.07 18.14
CA ASP A 73 -13.58 21.80 18.55
C ASP A 73 -13.11 20.54 17.83
N THR A 74 -12.19 19.83 18.48
CA THR A 74 -12.17 18.37 18.47
C THR A 74 -13.51 17.86 18.98
N GLN A 75 -14.43 17.52 18.08
CA GLN A 75 -15.57 16.69 18.42
C GLN A 75 -15.09 15.28 18.75
N GLU A 76 -15.23 14.95 20.02
CA GLU A 76 -15.13 13.62 20.60
C GLU A 76 -16.21 12.74 19.95
N ILE A 77 -15.82 11.78 19.10
CA ILE A 77 -16.75 10.81 18.51
C ILE A 77 -17.20 9.88 19.64
N GLN A 78 -18.39 10.15 20.18
CA GLN A 78 -19.10 9.33 21.15
C GLN A 78 -19.69 8.11 20.44
N PHE A 79 -19.13 6.92 20.69
CA PHE A 79 -19.60 5.66 20.12
C PHE A 79 -20.79 5.14 20.95
N ASP A 80 -22.01 5.46 20.53
CA ASP A 80 -23.23 4.94 21.13
C ASP A 80 -23.50 3.49 20.68
N GLY A 81 -23.56 2.59 21.67
CA GLY A 81 -24.49 1.45 21.72
C GLY A 81 -24.41 0.38 20.62
N LEU A 82 -23.60 -0.66 20.84
CA LEU A 82 -23.81 -1.95 20.17
C LEU A 82 -25.02 -2.68 20.78
N PRO A 83 -25.98 -3.19 19.98
CA PRO A 83 -27.01 -4.10 20.47
C PRO A 83 -26.42 -5.49 20.77
N GLY A 84 -26.88 -6.08 21.88
CA GLY A 84 -26.30 -7.25 22.53
C GLY A 84 -26.18 -8.51 21.67
N SER A 85 -25.01 -9.15 21.76
CA SER A 85 -24.80 -10.51 21.30
C SER A 85 -25.32 -11.50 22.35
N GLY A 86 -26.38 -12.23 22.01
CA GLY A 86 -26.75 -13.45 22.72
C GLY A 86 -25.69 -14.51 22.49
N ILE A 87 -25.10 -15.01 23.58
CA ILE A 87 -24.21 -16.17 23.57
C ILE A 87 -25.10 -17.42 23.70
N PRO A 88 -25.07 -18.37 22.75
CA PRO A 88 -25.66 -19.68 22.98
C PRO A 88 -24.73 -20.50 23.90
N GLU A 89 -25.28 -20.98 25.00
CA GLU A 89 -24.68 -21.98 25.88
C GLU A 89 -24.43 -23.28 25.09
N GLY A 90 -23.17 -23.72 25.04
CA GLY A 90 -22.75 -24.98 24.45
C GLY A 90 -21.75 -25.67 25.37
N ASP A 91 -22.17 -26.81 25.91
CA ASP A 91 -21.44 -27.68 26.84
C ASP A 91 -20.02 -27.99 26.39
N THR A 92 -19.04 -27.78 27.28
CA THR A 92 -17.71 -28.37 27.17
C THR A 92 -17.37 -29.12 28.45
N ASP A 93 -17.43 -30.44 28.36
CA ASP A 93 -16.88 -31.40 29.33
C ASP A 93 -15.36 -31.22 29.41
N PHE A 94 -14.89 -30.61 30.49
CA PHE A 94 -13.47 -30.60 30.85
C PHE A 94 -13.14 -31.84 31.68
N ALA A 95 -12.47 -32.81 31.05
CA ALA A 95 -11.88 -33.96 31.72
C ALA A 95 -10.74 -33.52 32.65
N VAL A 96 -10.89 -33.87 33.92
CA VAL A 96 -9.92 -33.72 35.02
C VAL A 96 -8.70 -34.61 34.75
N LEU A 97 -7.49 -34.02 34.75
CA LEU A 97 -6.24 -34.78 34.77
C LEU A 97 -5.74 -34.97 36.21
N ASP A 98 -5.62 -36.24 36.57
CA ASP A 98 -5.18 -36.80 37.85
C ASP A 98 -3.66 -37.05 37.82
N PRO A 99 -2.84 -36.45 38.71
CA PRO A 99 -1.40 -36.63 38.69
C PRO A 99 -0.88 -37.51 39.86
N GLU A 100 -1.14 -38.82 39.85
CA GLU A 100 -0.37 -39.78 40.66
C GLU A 100 -0.29 -41.18 40.02
N ARG A 101 0.90 -41.57 39.54
CA ARG A 101 1.50 -42.93 39.64
C ARG A 101 2.80 -43.02 38.82
N ILE A 102 3.96 -43.00 39.48
CA ILE A 102 4.77 -44.17 39.91
C ILE A 102 5.40 -44.98 38.74
N ALA A 103 6.70 -44.74 38.58
CA ALA A 103 7.83 -45.67 38.47
C ALA A 103 7.75 -46.96 37.62
N SER A 104 8.67 -47.04 36.65
CA SER A 104 9.73 -48.06 36.46
C SER A 104 10.14 -48.01 34.97
N GLY A 105 11.35 -48.19 34.48
CA GLY A 105 12.65 -48.65 34.99
C GLY A 105 13.47 -49.09 33.76
N ARG A 106 14.80 -49.26 33.94
CA ARG A 106 15.82 -49.84 33.01
C ARG A 106 16.35 -48.91 31.91
N SER A 107 17.60 -49.01 31.44
CA SER A 107 18.84 -49.70 31.85
C SER A 107 19.87 -49.51 30.71
N SER A 108 21.04 -48.92 30.97
CA SER A 108 22.33 -49.25 30.31
C SER A 108 23.44 -48.49 31.05
N ARG A 109 24.34 -49.11 31.81
CA ARG A 109 25.44 -50.04 31.48
C ARG A 109 26.59 -49.37 30.73
N GLY A 110 27.65 -49.03 31.47
CA GLY A 110 28.96 -48.70 30.91
C GLY A 110 30.07 -48.44 31.96
N LYS A 111 30.74 -49.54 32.37
CA LYS A 111 32.19 -49.72 32.70
C LYS A 111 32.96 -48.56 33.37
N SER A 112 33.41 -48.73 34.62
CA SER A 112 34.66 -49.41 35.05
C SER A 112 35.94 -48.60 34.82
N SER A 113 36.48 -48.00 35.89
CA SER A 113 37.92 -47.95 36.16
C SER A 113 38.16 -47.73 37.65
N GLU A 114 38.68 -48.78 38.30
CA GLU A 114 39.23 -48.77 39.64
C GLU A 114 40.47 -47.86 39.72
N ARG A 115 40.49 -46.96 40.69
CA ARG A 115 41.76 -46.52 41.29
C ARG A 115 41.58 -46.31 42.79
N LYS A 116 42.11 -47.28 43.55
CA LYS A 116 42.35 -47.20 44.99
C LYS A 116 43.25 -46.00 45.29
N GLU A 117 42.83 -45.09 46.16
CA GLU A 117 43.77 -44.39 47.03
C GLU A 117 43.14 -43.95 48.37
N LYS A 118 43.61 -44.63 49.42
CA LYS A 118 43.75 -44.27 50.83
C LYS A 118 42.76 -43.29 51.48
N GLN A 119 41.98 -43.87 52.41
CA GLN A 119 41.43 -43.21 53.58
C GLN A 119 42.54 -42.49 54.39
N SER A 120 42.37 -41.18 54.59
CA SER A 120 42.81 -40.52 55.82
C SER A 120 41.57 -39.90 56.47
N VAL A 121 41.21 -40.46 57.62
CA VAL A 121 40.22 -39.91 58.54
C VAL A 121 40.73 -38.54 59.00
N THR A 122 39.96 -37.49 58.74
CA THR A 122 40.12 -36.20 59.44
C THR A 122 38.75 -35.79 59.94
N THR A 123 38.65 -35.96 61.25
CA THR A 123 37.83 -35.28 62.25
C THR A 123 36.91 -34.17 61.75
N THR A 124 35.64 -34.35 62.06
CA THR A 124 34.57 -33.36 62.21
C THR A 124 35.10 -32.03 62.73
N ASP A 125 35.00 -30.97 61.93
CA ASP A 125 35.02 -29.60 62.40
C ASP A 125 33.72 -28.91 61.97
N ALA A 126 33.08 -28.26 62.94
CA ALA A 126 31.76 -27.67 62.78
C ALA A 126 31.86 -26.48 61.83
N GLY A 127 31.29 -26.63 60.63
CA GLY A 127 31.28 -25.59 59.62
C GLY A 127 30.72 -24.28 60.18
N GLU A 128 31.57 -23.25 60.22
CA GLU A 128 31.14 -21.89 60.52
C GLU A 128 30.06 -21.47 59.50
N PRO A 129 28.98 -20.82 59.94
CA PRO A 129 27.97 -20.32 59.01
C PRO A 129 28.61 -19.27 58.11
N HIS A 130 28.79 -19.60 56.83
CA HIS A 130 29.19 -18.64 55.79
C HIS A 130 28.10 -17.57 55.61
N GLY A 131 28.10 -16.57 56.49
CA GLY A 131 27.27 -15.39 56.39
C GLY A 131 27.76 -14.54 55.22
N VAL A 132 26.89 -14.33 54.23
CA VAL A 132 27.15 -13.45 53.10
C VAL A 132 27.52 -12.06 53.63
N SER A 133 28.58 -11.44 53.11
CA SER A 133 28.99 -10.12 53.58
C SER A 133 27.86 -9.12 53.36
N ARG A 134 27.58 -8.28 54.37
CA ARG A 134 26.48 -7.30 54.31
C ARG A 134 26.59 -6.40 53.07
N GLY A 135 27.81 -6.09 52.64
CA GLY A 135 28.06 -5.32 51.42
C GLY A 135 27.64 -6.05 50.14
N ALA A 136 27.93 -7.35 50.02
CA ALA A 136 27.51 -8.14 48.86
C ALA A 136 25.97 -8.28 48.81
N PHE A 137 25.33 -8.49 49.96
CA PHE A 137 23.87 -8.53 50.04
C PHE A 137 23.24 -7.19 49.62
N LEU A 138 23.79 -6.07 50.09
CA LEU A 138 23.27 -4.73 49.75
C LEU A 138 23.47 -4.41 48.25
N ALA A 139 24.61 -4.80 47.69
CA ALA A 139 24.87 -4.63 46.26
C ALA A 139 23.88 -5.41 45.38
N VAL A 140 23.58 -6.66 45.75
CA VAL A 140 22.58 -7.48 45.04
C VAL A 140 21.18 -6.88 45.16
N LEU A 141 20.82 -6.36 46.33
CA LEU A 141 19.51 -5.73 46.55
C LEU A 141 19.34 -4.46 45.71
N VAL A 142 20.38 -3.61 45.65
CA VAL A 142 20.39 -2.41 44.79
C VAL A 142 20.32 -2.80 43.31
N PHE A 143 21.09 -3.79 42.88
CA PHE A 143 21.04 -4.27 41.50
C PHE A 143 19.65 -4.82 41.13
N ALA A 144 19.08 -5.68 41.97
CA ALA A 144 17.77 -6.28 41.76
C ALA A 144 16.65 -5.22 41.71
N SER A 145 16.75 -4.17 42.54
CA SER A 145 15.78 -3.07 42.52
C SER A 145 15.89 -2.20 41.27
N ILE A 146 17.10 -1.89 40.81
CA ILE A 146 17.31 -1.17 39.53
C ILE A 146 16.81 -2.01 38.35
N ALA A 147 17.15 -3.30 38.30
CA ALA A 147 16.69 -4.20 37.24
C ALA A 147 15.16 -4.32 37.22
N SER A 148 14.52 -4.44 38.39
CA SER A 148 13.06 -4.50 38.50
C SER A 148 12.41 -3.20 38.04
N ALA A 149 12.97 -2.04 38.42
CA ALA A 149 12.48 -0.74 37.97
C ALA A 149 12.60 -0.57 36.46
N LEU A 150 13.72 -0.97 35.85
CA LEU A 150 13.90 -0.96 34.40
C LEU A 150 12.90 -1.87 33.69
N CYS A 151 12.67 -3.08 34.20
CA CYS A 151 11.65 -3.98 33.65
C CYS A 151 10.24 -3.39 33.74
N LEU A 152 9.90 -2.72 34.85
CA LEU A 152 8.60 -2.05 35.00
C LEU A 152 8.46 -0.87 34.02
N VAL A 153 9.51 -0.08 33.83
CA VAL A 153 9.50 1.03 32.86
C VAL A 153 9.39 0.50 31.43
N LEU A 154 10.15 -0.54 31.07
CA LEU A 154 10.06 -1.17 29.75
C LEU A 154 8.69 -1.81 29.51
N GLY A 155 8.14 -2.49 30.53
CA GLY A 155 6.78 -3.05 30.47
C GLY A 155 5.72 -1.96 30.33
N TYR A 156 5.86 -0.85 31.06
CA TYR A 156 4.97 0.30 30.95
C TYR A 156 5.05 0.94 29.56
N LEU A 157 6.26 1.15 29.04
CA LEU A 157 6.45 1.68 27.69
C LEU A 157 5.83 0.74 26.65
N PHE A 158 6.07 -0.57 26.75
CA PHE A 158 5.47 -1.56 25.86
C PHE A 158 3.94 -1.57 25.89
N LEU A 159 3.34 -1.32 27.06
CA LEU A 159 1.88 -1.24 27.22
C LEU A 159 1.29 0.11 26.78
N THR A 160 2.09 1.18 26.71
CA THR A 160 1.61 2.55 26.45
C THR A 160 2.06 3.13 25.11
N THR A 161 2.94 2.46 24.37
CA THR A 161 3.24 2.80 22.97
C THR A 161 1.97 2.62 22.14
N LYS A 162 1.32 3.72 21.80
CA LYS A 162 0.24 3.73 20.81
C LYS A 162 0.84 3.34 19.45
N ALA A 163 0.23 2.38 18.76
CA ALA A 163 0.56 2.09 17.38
C ALA A 163 0.46 3.38 16.55
N HIS A 164 1.44 3.61 15.66
CA HIS A 164 1.43 4.83 14.86
C HIS A 164 0.23 4.78 13.91
N GLN A 165 -0.52 5.89 13.78
CA GLN A 165 -1.78 5.88 13.00
C GLN A 165 -1.57 5.46 11.53
N LEU A 166 -0.35 5.63 11.02
CA LEU A 166 0.03 5.28 9.65
C LEU A 166 0.58 3.85 9.49
N GLU A 167 0.75 3.10 10.59
CA GLU A 167 1.23 1.71 10.54
C GLU A 167 0.16 0.75 10.01
N SER A 168 -1.12 1.06 10.25
CA SER A 168 -2.25 0.26 9.78
C SER A 168 -3.39 1.19 9.43
N LEU A 169 -3.53 1.47 8.14
CA LEU A 169 -4.66 2.20 7.60
C LEU A 169 -5.75 1.19 7.22
N PRO A 170 -7.03 1.45 7.52
CA PRO A 170 -8.10 0.62 6.97
C PRO A 170 -8.04 0.66 5.43
N ASP A 171 -8.31 -0.48 4.78
CA ASP A 171 -8.59 -0.51 3.35
C ASP A 171 -9.99 0.09 3.15
N VAL A 172 -10.07 1.42 3.12
CA VAL A 172 -11.34 2.14 3.21
C VAL A 172 -12.14 1.91 1.94
N VAL A 173 -13.27 1.21 2.07
CA VAL A 173 -14.44 1.43 1.20
C VAL A 173 -14.75 2.92 1.31
N PRO A 174 -14.80 3.66 0.18
CA PRO A 174 -15.16 5.07 0.15
C PRO A 174 -16.18 5.48 1.21
N ALA A 175 -15.75 6.20 2.24
CA ALA A 175 -16.72 6.87 3.09
C ALA A 175 -17.20 8.07 2.27
N MET A 176 -18.49 8.11 1.93
CA MET A 176 -19.08 9.34 1.40
C MET A 176 -18.98 10.40 2.49
N ASP A 177 -18.29 11.50 2.22
CA ASP A 177 -18.40 12.69 3.06
C ASP A 177 -19.84 13.26 2.97
N GLU A 178 -20.15 14.26 3.80
CA GLU A 178 -21.48 14.90 3.81
C GLU A 178 -21.86 15.51 2.44
N ASP A 179 -20.87 15.73 1.57
CA ASP A 179 -21.01 16.28 0.22
C ASP A 179 -21.10 15.19 -0.87
N GLY A 180 -21.06 13.90 -0.49
CA GLY A 180 -21.18 12.76 -1.40
C GLY A 180 -19.88 12.36 -2.11
N ASN A 181 -18.73 12.93 -1.74
CA ASN A 181 -17.43 12.53 -2.27
C ASN A 181 -16.90 11.30 -1.56
N ILE A 182 -16.30 10.41 -2.36
CA ILE A 182 -15.55 9.25 -1.91
C ILE A 182 -14.28 9.73 -1.16
N SER A 183 -14.36 9.83 0.16
CA SER A 183 -13.20 10.15 0.99
C SER A 183 -12.42 8.88 1.28
N ARG A 184 -11.21 8.81 0.72
CA ARG A 184 -10.16 7.91 1.22
C ARG A 184 -9.23 8.71 2.11
N ILE A 185 -8.53 8.01 2.99
CA ILE A 185 -7.52 8.63 3.85
C ILE A 185 -6.36 9.08 2.97
N ILE A 186 -6.25 10.39 2.79
CA ILE A 186 -5.11 11.03 2.13
C ILE A 186 -4.19 11.53 3.24
N VAL A 187 -2.97 11.03 3.24
CA VAL A 187 -1.98 11.41 4.25
C VAL A 187 -1.20 12.62 3.75
N ASP A 188 -0.86 13.54 4.65
CA ASP A 188 -0.01 14.68 4.32
C ASP A 188 1.30 14.18 3.70
N PRO A 189 1.76 14.76 2.59
CA PRO A 189 2.96 14.30 1.91
C PRO A 189 4.21 14.40 2.77
N ASN A 190 4.26 15.41 3.65
CA ASN A 190 5.38 15.64 4.57
C ASN A 190 5.20 14.88 5.89
N ALA A 191 4.14 14.06 6.04
CA ALA A 191 3.97 13.23 7.21
C ALA A 191 5.12 12.21 7.31
N GLU A 192 5.74 12.15 8.49
CA GLU A 192 6.73 11.14 8.82
C GLU A 192 6.03 9.78 8.96
N LEU A 193 6.56 8.78 8.26
CA LEU A 193 6.09 7.42 8.40
C LEU A 193 6.62 6.78 9.69
N PRO A 194 5.93 5.75 10.23
CA PRO A 194 6.39 5.08 11.44
C PRO A 194 7.78 4.48 11.23
N PHE A 195 8.55 4.37 12.32
CA PHE A 195 9.89 3.79 12.27
C PHE A 195 9.89 2.47 11.49
N GLY A 196 10.72 2.42 10.47
CA GLY A 196 10.88 1.25 9.64
C GLY A 196 9.93 1.12 8.44
N HIS A 197 9.14 2.14 8.10
CA HIS A 197 8.41 2.17 6.83
C HIS A 197 9.23 2.73 5.68
N THR A 198 10.50 3.10 5.91
CA THR A 198 11.44 3.49 4.87
C THR A 198 12.33 2.31 4.50
N LEU A 199 12.50 2.05 3.20
CA LEU A 199 13.41 1.05 2.64
C LEU A 199 14.33 1.68 1.59
N LYS A 200 15.47 1.03 1.36
CA LYS A 200 16.32 1.26 0.18
C LYS A 200 16.07 0.21 -0.90
N LEU A 201 16.56 0.47 -2.11
CA LEU A 201 16.63 -0.57 -3.16
C LEU A 201 17.44 -1.78 -2.67
N GLY A 202 16.92 -2.98 -2.94
CA GLY A 202 17.46 -4.25 -2.49
C GLY A 202 17.12 -4.63 -1.04
N GLU A 203 16.64 -3.70 -0.20
CA GLU A 203 16.22 -4.00 1.17
C GLU A 203 14.87 -4.72 1.18
N SER A 204 14.69 -5.69 2.08
CA SER A 204 13.42 -6.40 2.26
C SER A 204 12.87 -6.15 3.65
N LYS A 205 11.58 -5.85 3.74
CA LYS A 205 10.94 -5.58 5.03
C LYS A 205 9.53 -6.09 5.12
N ARG A 206 9.20 -6.61 6.30
CA ARG A 206 7.88 -7.15 6.60
C ARG A 206 6.96 -6.05 7.13
N PHE A 207 5.79 -5.96 6.52
CA PHE A 207 4.64 -5.18 6.95
C PHE A 207 3.45 -6.12 7.08
N GLY A 208 2.98 -6.37 8.30
CA GLY A 208 1.88 -7.33 8.52
C GLY A 208 2.21 -8.72 7.95
N ASP A 209 1.42 -9.18 6.99
CA ASP A 209 1.58 -10.45 6.29
C ASP A 209 2.31 -10.32 4.94
N LEU A 210 2.78 -9.12 4.59
CA LEU A 210 3.49 -8.83 3.35
C LEU A 210 4.98 -8.57 3.61
N LEU A 211 5.86 -9.20 2.86
CA LEU A 211 7.27 -8.83 2.73
C LEU A 211 7.42 -8.02 1.43
N VAL A 212 7.95 -6.81 1.56
CA VAL A 212 8.14 -5.86 0.45
C VAL A 212 9.63 -5.70 0.20
N LYS A 213 10.03 -5.82 -1.07
CA LYS A 213 11.40 -5.60 -1.51
C LYS A 213 11.43 -4.76 -2.80
N PRO A 214 11.79 -3.48 -2.72
CA PRO A 214 12.10 -2.67 -3.88
C PRO A 214 13.35 -3.22 -4.56
N VAL A 215 13.26 -3.59 -5.82
CA VAL A 215 14.35 -4.28 -6.52
C VAL A 215 15.24 -3.28 -7.27
N ARG A 216 14.62 -2.41 -8.05
CA ARG A 216 15.30 -1.44 -8.94
C ARG A 216 14.31 -0.40 -9.44
N VAL A 217 14.84 0.69 -10.01
CA VAL A 217 14.07 1.71 -10.71
C VAL A 217 14.54 1.79 -12.15
N THR A 218 13.61 1.76 -13.11
CA THR A 218 13.96 1.85 -14.53
C THR A 218 13.23 2.98 -15.22
N ARG A 219 13.88 3.62 -16.19
CA ARG A 219 13.25 4.55 -17.13
C ARG A 219 12.96 3.82 -18.43
N GLU A 220 11.67 3.66 -18.75
CA GLU A 220 11.26 3.04 -20.02
C GLU A 220 9.83 3.43 -20.43
N PRO A 221 9.49 3.32 -21.73
CA PRO A 221 8.13 3.50 -22.21
C PRO A 221 7.13 2.52 -21.57
N LEU A 222 5.91 3.00 -21.31
CA LEU A 222 4.84 2.13 -20.80
C LEU A 222 4.23 1.32 -21.95
N SER A 223 4.32 0.00 -21.86
CA SER A 223 3.68 -0.92 -22.81
C SER A 223 2.34 -1.40 -22.29
N PHE A 224 1.44 -1.76 -23.22
CA PHE A 224 0.08 -2.16 -22.89
C PHE A 224 -0.26 -3.55 -23.43
N ALA A 225 -0.99 -4.32 -22.63
CA ALA A 225 -1.62 -5.57 -23.02
C ALA A 225 -3.14 -5.39 -23.10
N HIS A 226 -3.80 -6.02 -24.06
CA HIS A 226 -5.26 -5.99 -24.11
C HIS A 226 -5.84 -6.96 -23.08
N PHE A 227 -6.92 -6.60 -22.37
CA PHE A 227 -7.51 -7.41 -21.29
C PHE A 227 -7.88 -8.85 -21.72
N SER A 228 -8.19 -9.04 -23.01
CA SER A 228 -8.53 -10.36 -23.57
C SER A 228 -7.34 -11.30 -23.76
N GLY A 229 -6.10 -10.84 -23.53
CA GLY A 229 -4.88 -11.60 -23.79
C GLY A 229 -4.58 -11.84 -25.27
N ASP A 230 -5.30 -11.18 -26.19
CA ASP A 230 -5.07 -11.34 -27.63
C ASP A 230 -3.86 -10.50 -28.08
N GLY A 231 -2.71 -11.16 -28.31
CA GLY A 231 -1.48 -10.53 -28.77
C GLY A 231 -1.55 -9.87 -30.16
N LYS A 232 -2.66 -10.02 -30.89
CA LYS A 232 -2.91 -9.27 -32.13
C LYS A 232 -3.41 -7.86 -31.86
N LYS A 233 -4.10 -7.64 -30.75
CA LYS A 233 -4.52 -6.31 -30.32
C LYS A 233 -3.31 -5.60 -29.71
N LYS A 234 -2.82 -4.57 -30.39
CA LYS A 234 -1.68 -3.77 -29.95
C LYS A 234 -2.09 -2.32 -29.78
N ARG A 235 -1.55 -1.69 -28.74
CA ARG A 235 -1.63 -0.25 -28.50
C ARG A 235 -0.20 0.30 -28.52
N PRO A 236 0.04 1.47 -29.13
CA PRO A 236 1.35 2.12 -29.05
C PRO A 236 1.77 2.32 -27.59
N PRO A 237 3.06 2.15 -27.26
CA PRO A 237 3.57 2.50 -25.94
C PRO A 237 3.27 3.97 -25.61
N ALA A 238 3.07 4.26 -24.32
CA ALA A 238 3.05 5.66 -23.86
C ALA A 238 4.50 6.18 -23.76
N GLY A 239 4.64 7.48 -23.46
CA GLY A 239 5.95 8.09 -23.23
C GLY A 239 6.76 7.42 -22.12
N GLU A 240 8.01 7.87 -21.97
CA GLU A 240 8.90 7.36 -20.92
C GLU A 240 8.33 7.66 -19.52
N ALA A 241 8.38 6.66 -18.66
CA ALA A 241 8.02 6.76 -17.25
C ALA A 241 9.09 6.07 -16.41
N LEU A 242 9.21 6.48 -15.16
CA LEU A 242 9.97 5.73 -14.17
C LEU A 242 9.10 4.58 -13.67
N LYS A 243 9.70 3.39 -13.52
CA LYS A 243 9.06 2.19 -12.96
C LYS A 243 9.84 1.74 -11.75
N LEU A 244 9.20 1.76 -10.59
CA LEU A 244 9.72 1.13 -9.38
C LEU A 244 9.31 -0.34 -9.38
N TRP A 245 10.26 -1.25 -9.54
CA TRP A 245 10.04 -2.69 -9.52
C TRP A 245 10.02 -3.22 -8.09
N LEU A 246 9.00 -4.00 -7.76
CA LEU A 246 8.78 -4.56 -6.43
C LEU A 246 8.67 -6.08 -6.51
N GLU A 247 9.31 -6.75 -5.56
CA GLU A 247 9.05 -8.15 -5.23
C GLU A 247 8.24 -8.18 -3.93
N LEU A 248 7.06 -8.79 -4.01
CA LEU A 248 6.07 -8.83 -2.93
C LEU A 248 5.83 -10.29 -2.55
N GLU A 249 6.01 -10.65 -1.29
CA GLU A 249 5.82 -12.03 -0.80
C GLU A 249 4.81 -12.06 0.35
N HIS A 250 3.85 -12.97 0.29
CA HIS A 250 2.89 -13.18 1.37
C HIS A 250 3.49 -14.16 2.39
N VAL A 251 4.01 -13.63 3.49
CA VAL A 251 4.69 -14.40 4.56
C VAL A 251 3.75 -14.83 5.70
N GLY A 252 2.49 -14.45 5.62
CA GLY A 252 1.42 -14.83 6.54
C GLY A 252 0.84 -16.21 6.24
N ASN A 253 -0.08 -16.66 7.11
CA ASN A 253 -0.88 -17.88 6.90
C ASN A 253 -2.35 -17.55 6.59
N GLY A 254 -2.62 -16.28 6.26
CA GLY A 254 -3.97 -15.76 6.04
C GLY A 254 -4.53 -16.13 4.66
N PRO A 255 -5.77 -15.71 4.37
CA PRO A 255 -6.33 -15.79 3.02
C PRO A 255 -5.48 -14.99 2.03
N ALA A 256 -5.50 -15.41 0.76
CA ALA A 256 -4.88 -14.66 -0.32
C ALA A 256 -5.49 -13.25 -0.43
N PHE A 257 -4.65 -12.26 -0.74
CA PHE A 257 -5.08 -10.87 -0.94
C PHE A 257 -4.22 -10.23 -2.01
N ALA A 258 -4.74 -9.21 -2.71
CA ALA A 258 -3.97 -8.44 -3.69
C ALA A 258 -3.21 -7.32 -2.96
N PRO A 259 -1.86 -7.36 -2.87
CA PRO A 259 -1.09 -6.35 -2.15
C PRO A 259 -1.20 -4.95 -2.77
N LEU A 260 -1.40 -4.89 -4.08
CA LEU A 260 -1.56 -3.67 -4.86
C LEU A 260 -2.61 -3.92 -5.95
N ASP A 261 -3.54 -2.99 -6.12
CA ASP A 261 -4.51 -2.98 -7.22
C ASP A 261 -4.67 -1.58 -7.83
N ASP A 262 -5.45 -1.50 -8.90
CA ASP A 262 -5.77 -0.26 -9.63
C ASP A 262 -6.39 0.79 -8.71
N ALA A 263 -7.33 0.35 -7.88
CA ALA A 263 -8.00 1.18 -6.90
C ALA A 263 -6.98 1.81 -5.96
N LEU A 264 -6.03 1.07 -5.39
CA LEU A 264 -5.06 1.61 -4.45
C LEU A 264 -3.96 2.44 -5.12
N LEU A 265 -3.47 1.99 -6.28
CA LEU A 265 -2.34 2.59 -6.96
C LEU A 265 -2.70 3.91 -7.65
N PHE A 266 -3.81 3.93 -8.38
CA PHE A 266 -4.16 5.05 -9.27
C PHE A 266 -5.18 6.03 -8.68
N TYR A 267 -5.59 5.83 -7.43
CA TYR A 267 -6.51 6.76 -6.80
C TYR A 267 -5.88 8.14 -6.60
N ARG A 268 -6.54 9.15 -7.18
CA ARG A 268 -6.27 10.56 -7.00
C ARG A 268 -7.55 11.24 -6.53
N ALA A 269 -7.46 12.01 -5.46
CA ALA A 269 -8.52 12.94 -5.10
C ALA A 269 -8.23 14.30 -5.71
N THR A 270 -9.28 14.93 -6.22
CA THR A 270 -9.22 16.29 -6.73
C THR A 270 -9.90 17.20 -5.73
N ASP A 271 -9.15 18.11 -5.14
CA ASP A 271 -9.73 19.26 -4.45
C ASP A 271 -9.97 20.36 -5.49
N THR A 272 -11.17 20.94 -5.46
CA THR A 272 -11.54 22.07 -6.31
C THR A 272 -11.89 23.32 -5.49
N VAL A 273 -12.01 23.20 -4.16
CA VAL A 273 -12.43 24.28 -3.27
C VAL A 273 -11.37 25.38 -3.17
N ASN A 274 -10.09 25.01 -3.22
CA ASN A 274 -8.95 25.94 -3.16
C ASN A 274 -8.13 25.98 -4.46
N GLY A 275 -8.81 25.77 -5.60
CA GLY A 275 -8.17 25.53 -6.91
C GLY A 275 -7.99 24.04 -7.19
N PHE A 276 -7.71 23.69 -8.45
CA PHE A 276 -7.52 22.30 -8.87
C PHE A 276 -6.23 21.73 -8.28
N ARG A 277 -6.35 20.88 -7.26
CA ARG A 277 -5.23 20.19 -6.63
C ARG A 277 -5.46 18.70 -6.64
N GLN A 278 -4.54 17.96 -7.23
CA GLN A 278 -4.53 16.51 -7.14
C GLN A 278 -3.81 16.08 -5.87
N ARG A 279 -4.33 15.06 -5.19
CA ARG A 279 -3.74 14.48 -4.00
C ARG A 279 -3.78 12.97 -4.10
N ALA A 280 -2.71 12.31 -3.72
CA ALA A 280 -2.60 10.85 -3.77
C ALA A 280 -1.65 10.36 -2.68
N ASN A 281 -1.81 9.12 -2.22
CA ASN A 281 -0.85 8.52 -1.31
C ASN A 281 0.38 7.95 -2.04
N ASN A 282 0.29 7.75 -3.35
CA ASN A 282 1.39 7.24 -4.18
C ASN A 282 1.99 8.39 -4.99
N PHE A 283 3.26 8.72 -4.74
CA PHE A 283 3.98 9.79 -5.42
C PHE A 283 5.49 9.59 -5.34
N LEU A 284 6.21 10.27 -6.22
CA LEU A 284 7.66 10.42 -6.22
C LEU A 284 8.01 11.89 -5.99
N VAL A 285 9.01 12.15 -5.16
CA VAL A 285 9.48 13.49 -4.82
C VAL A 285 10.97 13.50 -4.51
N GLU A 286 11.62 14.66 -4.62
CA GLU A 286 12.97 14.86 -4.07
C GLU A 286 12.93 14.77 -2.55
N LYS A 287 13.86 13.99 -2.00
CA LYS A 287 13.97 13.79 -0.56
C LYS A 287 14.44 15.08 0.11
N ASP A 288 13.94 15.33 1.32
CA ASP A 288 14.24 16.49 2.17
C ASP A 288 13.76 17.85 1.62
N LYS A 289 13.18 17.90 0.42
CA LYS A 289 12.45 19.06 -0.07
C LYS A 289 11.06 19.07 0.56
N GLN A 290 10.78 20.08 1.39
CA GLN A 290 9.41 20.32 1.83
C GLN A 290 8.57 20.61 0.58
N SER A 291 7.70 19.67 0.25
CA SER A 291 7.00 19.65 -1.02
C SER A 291 5.51 19.81 -0.77
N ASP A 292 4.88 20.63 -1.59
CA ASP A 292 3.44 20.65 -1.69
C ASP A 292 2.98 19.60 -2.72
N TRP A 293 1.66 19.47 -2.87
CA TRP A 293 1.08 18.54 -3.85
C TRP A 293 1.39 18.89 -5.32
N HIS A 294 1.93 20.09 -5.62
CA HIS A 294 2.30 20.51 -6.97
C HIS A 294 3.72 20.08 -7.35
N ASP A 295 4.60 19.88 -6.37
CA ASP A 295 5.98 19.42 -6.57
C ASP A 295 6.10 17.90 -6.80
N MET A 296 4.97 17.16 -6.80
CA MET A 296 4.97 15.70 -6.84
C MET A 296 4.80 15.13 -8.23
N VAL A 297 5.58 14.10 -8.50
CA VAL A 297 5.38 13.23 -9.67
C VAL A 297 4.41 12.13 -9.26
N PHE A 298 3.20 12.14 -9.83
CA PHE A 298 2.18 11.14 -9.53
C PHE A 298 2.36 9.85 -10.33
N MET A 299 1.67 8.79 -9.92
CA MET A 299 1.67 7.51 -10.63
C MET A 299 0.86 7.59 -11.92
N TYR A 300 1.18 6.84 -12.96
CA TYR A 300 0.48 6.89 -14.25
C TYR A 300 -1.05 6.87 -14.10
N ASP A 301 -1.76 7.79 -14.76
CA ASP A 301 -3.23 7.82 -14.69
C ASP A 301 -3.82 6.74 -15.61
N HIS A 302 -4.15 5.58 -15.01
CA HIS A 302 -4.73 4.46 -15.72
C HIS A 302 -6.25 4.42 -15.52
N ALA A 303 -7.00 4.50 -16.63
CA ALA A 303 -8.44 4.37 -16.58
C ALA A 303 -8.86 2.96 -16.13
N ILE A 304 -9.57 2.87 -15.00
CA ILE A 304 -10.05 1.61 -14.39
C ILE A 304 -10.90 0.77 -15.38
N ASN A 305 -11.60 1.43 -16.30
CA ASN A 305 -12.44 0.79 -17.32
C ASN A 305 -11.74 0.62 -18.69
N SER A 306 -10.42 0.75 -18.74
CA SER A 306 -9.67 0.59 -19.99
C SER A 306 -9.68 -0.87 -20.46
N GLU A 307 -9.80 -1.08 -21.77
CA GLU A 307 -9.57 -2.39 -22.40
C GLU A 307 -8.07 -2.77 -22.42
N TRP A 308 -7.20 -1.87 -22.00
CA TRP A 308 -5.76 -2.03 -21.98
C TRP A 308 -5.28 -2.04 -20.55
N THR A 309 -4.44 -3.00 -20.17
CA THR A 309 -3.70 -3.02 -18.92
C THR A 309 -2.24 -2.70 -19.18
N LEU A 310 -1.51 -2.29 -18.16
CA LEU A 310 -0.06 -2.15 -18.24
C LEU A 310 0.58 -3.54 -18.35
N ALA A 311 1.39 -3.73 -19.38
CA ALA A 311 2.04 -5.01 -19.65
C ALA A 311 2.96 -5.39 -18.49
N ASP A 312 2.93 -6.67 -18.11
CA ASP A 312 3.77 -7.30 -17.08
C ASP A 312 3.66 -6.70 -15.66
N GLN A 313 2.65 -5.86 -15.40
CA GLN A 313 2.48 -5.25 -14.08
C GLN A 313 1.91 -6.23 -13.04
N ASN A 314 1.12 -7.22 -13.46
CA ASN A 314 0.46 -8.19 -12.57
C ASN A 314 -0.33 -7.54 -11.42
N LEU A 315 -1.01 -6.42 -11.70
CA LEU A 315 -1.76 -5.64 -10.72
C LEU A 315 -3.08 -6.33 -10.35
N GLY A 316 -3.46 -6.30 -9.07
CA GLY A 316 -4.73 -6.87 -8.60
C GLY A 316 -4.74 -8.40 -8.45
N GLU A 317 -3.64 -9.07 -8.77
CA GLU A 317 -3.51 -10.52 -8.61
C GLU A 317 -3.51 -10.89 -7.12
N PRO A 318 -4.44 -11.76 -6.66
CA PRO A 318 -4.41 -12.26 -5.28
C PRO A 318 -3.15 -13.06 -5.03
N LEU A 319 -2.42 -12.74 -3.96
CA LEU A 319 -1.17 -13.40 -3.57
C LEU A 319 -1.44 -14.43 -2.46
N PRO A 320 -1.35 -15.76 -2.76
CA PRO A 320 -1.49 -16.81 -1.77
C PRO A 320 -0.35 -16.83 -0.75
N ALA A 321 -0.60 -17.44 0.41
CA ALA A 321 0.41 -17.60 1.45
C ALA A 321 1.62 -18.40 0.95
N GLY A 322 2.81 -17.86 1.17
CA GLY A 322 4.10 -18.43 0.73
C GLY A 322 4.45 -18.16 -0.73
N GLU A 323 3.62 -17.43 -1.48
CA GLU A 323 3.91 -17.06 -2.86
C GLU A 323 4.49 -15.65 -2.96
N SER A 324 5.18 -15.40 -4.09
CA SER A 324 5.78 -14.12 -4.43
C SER A 324 5.28 -13.62 -5.78
N LEU A 325 5.11 -12.31 -5.89
CA LEU A 325 4.69 -11.59 -7.07
C LEU A 325 5.70 -10.48 -7.39
N THR A 326 6.11 -10.40 -8.66
CA THR A 326 6.85 -9.26 -9.17
C THR A 326 5.90 -8.31 -9.88
N THR A 327 5.94 -7.03 -9.50
CA THR A 327 5.13 -5.96 -10.07
C THR A 327 5.99 -4.70 -10.26
N TYR A 328 5.42 -3.68 -10.90
CA TYR A 328 6.02 -2.36 -10.92
C TYR A 328 4.99 -1.25 -10.73
N VAL A 329 5.48 -0.13 -10.22
CA VAL A 329 4.71 1.09 -9.98
C VAL A 329 5.24 2.17 -10.92
N PRO A 330 4.47 2.59 -11.94
CA PRO A 330 4.92 3.59 -12.90
C PRO A 330 4.52 5.01 -12.47
N THR A 331 5.41 5.98 -12.68
CA THR A 331 5.04 7.40 -12.69
C THR A 331 4.18 7.74 -13.90
N GLU A 332 3.64 8.95 -13.92
CA GLU A 332 3.18 9.56 -15.17
C GLU A 332 4.30 9.63 -16.22
N THR A 333 3.90 9.82 -17.48
CA THR A 333 4.85 9.91 -18.59
C THR A 333 5.45 11.30 -18.66
N GLU A 334 6.62 11.42 -19.28
CA GLU A 334 7.31 12.71 -19.48
C GLU A 334 7.83 13.31 -18.16
N VAL A 335 8.16 12.46 -17.17
CA VAL A 335 8.87 12.90 -15.97
C VAL A 335 10.16 13.60 -16.39
N THR A 336 10.26 14.88 -16.03
CA THR A 336 11.41 15.71 -16.37
C THR A 336 12.71 15.09 -15.86
N ASN A 337 13.77 15.23 -16.64
CA ASN A 337 15.13 14.84 -16.24
C ASN A 337 15.71 15.70 -15.09
N ASP A 338 14.89 16.59 -14.54
CA ASP A 338 15.27 17.52 -13.48
C ASP A 338 15.27 16.87 -12.10
N LEU A 339 14.81 15.62 -11.97
CA LEU A 339 14.96 14.84 -10.74
C LEU A 339 16.45 14.64 -10.45
N ALA A 340 16.98 15.41 -9.51
CA ALA A 340 18.39 15.37 -9.14
C ALA A 340 18.55 15.03 -7.65
N GLY A 341 19.52 14.17 -7.36
CA GLY A 341 19.87 13.82 -5.99
C GLY A 341 19.00 12.70 -5.38
N PRO A 342 18.85 12.67 -4.05
CA PRO A 342 18.11 11.63 -3.36
C PRO A 342 16.61 11.78 -3.57
N LEU A 343 15.96 10.68 -3.89
CA LEU A 343 14.53 10.61 -4.18
C LEU A 343 13.80 9.80 -3.10
N LEU A 344 12.52 10.10 -2.93
CA LEU A 344 11.60 9.38 -2.07
C LEU A 344 10.35 9.01 -2.87
N TRP A 345 10.07 7.72 -2.95
CA TRP A 345 8.87 7.19 -3.58
C TRP A 345 7.95 6.59 -2.52
N ARG A 346 6.81 7.24 -2.30
CA ARG A 346 5.80 6.77 -1.35
C ARG A 346 4.81 5.84 -2.04
N LEU A 347 4.51 4.72 -1.38
CA LEU A 347 3.62 3.67 -1.84
C LEU A 347 2.57 3.33 -0.78
N HIS A 348 1.33 3.13 -1.21
CA HIS A 348 0.23 2.62 -0.40
C HIS A 348 -0.03 1.16 -0.78
N LEU A 349 0.15 0.25 0.17
CA LEU A 349 0.07 -1.21 -0.05
C LEU A 349 -0.91 -1.85 0.93
N ARG A 350 -1.61 -2.91 0.50
CA ARG A 350 -2.29 -3.84 1.41
C ARG A 350 -1.26 -4.79 2.02
N LYS A 351 -1.32 -4.94 3.33
CA LYS A 351 -0.42 -5.76 4.14
C LYS A 351 -1.08 -6.98 4.79
N GLY A 352 -2.31 -7.29 4.42
CA GLY A 352 -3.07 -8.42 4.96
C GLY A 352 -4.57 -8.16 5.00
N ILE A 353 -5.29 -9.09 5.61
CA ILE A 353 -6.74 -9.04 5.81
C ILE A 353 -7.04 -9.09 7.32
N ALA A 354 -7.83 -8.13 7.81
CA ALA A 354 -8.29 -8.09 9.18
C ALA A 354 -9.37 -9.15 9.46
N PRO A 355 -9.65 -9.50 10.75
CA PRO A 355 -10.64 -10.52 11.09
C PRO A 355 -12.07 -10.25 10.60
N ASN A 356 -12.40 -8.99 10.30
CA ASN A 356 -13.68 -8.59 9.69
C ASN A 356 -13.74 -8.83 8.16
N GLY A 357 -12.68 -9.39 7.58
CA GLY A 357 -12.55 -9.67 6.16
C GLY A 357 -12.07 -8.49 5.32
N TRP A 358 -11.72 -7.35 5.92
CA TRP A 358 -11.30 -6.15 5.19
C TRP A 358 -9.80 -6.12 5.00
N GLY A 359 -9.33 -5.51 3.91
CA GLY A 359 -7.92 -5.25 3.73
C GLY A 359 -7.37 -4.36 4.85
N VAL A 360 -6.10 -4.56 5.19
CA VAL A 360 -5.33 -3.64 6.03
C VAL A 360 -4.23 -3.07 5.17
N THR A 361 -4.12 -1.76 5.11
CA THR A 361 -3.12 -1.08 4.29
C THR A 361 -2.04 -0.40 5.15
N THR A 362 -0.94 -0.02 4.51
CA THR A 362 0.15 0.76 5.10
C THR A 362 0.80 1.65 4.03
N LEU A 363 1.53 2.67 4.48
CA LEU A 363 2.38 3.49 3.61
C LEU A 363 3.83 3.06 3.76
N VAL A 364 4.55 3.03 2.65
CA VAL A 364 5.97 2.65 2.58
C VAL A 364 6.71 3.69 1.76
N ASP A 365 7.84 4.18 2.28
CA ASP A 365 8.74 5.07 1.56
C ASP A 365 9.93 4.27 1.02
N VAL A 366 10.22 4.40 -0.27
CA VAL A 366 11.41 3.85 -0.90
C VAL A 366 12.36 4.99 -1.23
N THR A 367 13.57 4.95 -0.68
CA THR A 367 14.59 5.97 -0.95
C THR A 367 15.71 5.41 -1.81
N PHE A 368 16.12 6.19 -2.81
CA PHE A 368 17.19 5.87 -3.75
C PHE A 368 17.75 7.17 -4.34
N ASP A 369 18.95 7.12 -4.88
CA ASP A 369 19.56 8.26 -5.57
C ASP A 369 19.22 8.22 -7.06
N ALA A 370 19.13 9.39 -7.71
CA ALA A 370 18.77 9.48 -9.12
C ALA A 370 19.75 8.74 -10.07
N ASP A 371 20.98 8.47 -9.65
CA ASP A 371 21.97 7.68 -10.39
C ASP A 371 21.74 6.16 -10.31
N GLU A 372 20.87 5.70 -9.41
CA GLU A 372 20.40 4.31 -9.35
C GLU A 372 19.28 4.01 -10.35
N ILE A 373 18.83 5.00 -11.13
CA ILE A 373 17.84 4.83 -12.19
C ILE A 373 18.51 4.17 -13.41
N GLU A 374 18.05 2.97 -13.75
CA GLU A 374 18.53 2.22 -14.91
C GLU A 374 17.79 2.67 -16.17
N GLU A 375 18.53 2.99 -17.23
CA GLU A 375 17.96 3.16 -18.57
C GLU A 375 17.66 1.77 -19.16
N ALA A 376 16.46 1.58 -19.72
CA ALA A 376 16.16 0.34 -20.43
C ALA A 376 17.08 0.20 -21.65
N SER A 377 17.83 -0.91 -21.70
CA SER A 377 18.78 -1.24 -22.76
C SER A 377 18.13 -1.82 -24.01
#